data_AF-A0A3R0Y2K8-F1
#
_entry.id   AF-A0A3R0Y2K8-F1
#
_cell.length_a   1.000
_cell.length_b   1.000
_cell.length_c   1.000
_cell.angle_alpha   90.00
_cell.angle_beta   90.00
_cell.angle_gamma   90.00
#
_symmetry.space_group_name_H-M   'P 1'
#
loop_
_entity.id
_entity.type
_entity.pdbx_description
1 polymer ?
#
loop_
_entity_poly.entity_id
_entity_poly.type
_entity_poly.pdbx_seq_one_letter_code
_entity_poly.pdbx_strand_id
1 'polypeptide(L)'
;MNEGKTVTNYTAANIKDILNRAGDRSSFAFDKFGPYFANAERLKAMKNKFALMLENDAERQVKRITERTQKSINDWFSFLAERYGI
;
A
#
# COMPACT_ATOMS: atom_id res chain seq x y z
N MET A 1 -6.27 35.27 -10.13
CA MET A 1 -5.39 34.76 -9.07
C MET A 1 -5.76 33.30 -8.87
N ASN A 2 -4.94 32.36 -9.33
CA ASN A 2 -5.22 30.94 -9.15
C ASN A 2 -4.76 30.54 -7.75
N GLU A 3 -5.71 30.18 -6.89
CA GLU A 3 -5.44 29.61 -5.58
C GLU A 3 -4.54 28.37 -5.75
N GLY A 4 -3.33 28.43 -5.21
CA GLY A 4 -2.42 27.30 -5.18
C GLY A 4 -3.02 26.21 -4.30
N LYS A 5 -3.74 25.25 -4.92
CA LYS A 5 -4.20 24.03 -4.24
C LYS A 5 -2.96 23.33 -3.66
N THR A 6 -2.84 23.36 -2.34
CA THR A 6 -1.86 22.55 -1.62
C THR A 6 -2.15 21.08 -1.92
N VAL A 7 -1.25 20.44 -2.65
CA VAL A 7 -1.28 19.00 -2.85
C VAL A 7 -0.94 18.35 -1.51
N THR A 8 -1.96 17.80 -0.83
CA THR A 8 -1.72 17.05 0.41
C THR A 8 -1.03 15.73 0.07
N ASN A 9 0.20 15.58 0.55
CA ASN A 9 0.95 14.34 0.40
C ASN A 9 0.36 13.25 1.30
N TYR A 10 0.36 12.02 0.80
CA TYR A 10 0.00 10.88 1.63
C TYR A 10 1.11 10.58 2.63
N THR A 11 0.73 10.43 3.90
CA THR A 11 1.63 9.86 4.91
C THR A 11 1.69 8.34 4.76
N ALA A 12 2.76 7.72 5.26
CA ALA A 12 2.87 6.26 5.27
C ALA A 12 1.71 5.62 6.05
N ALA A 13 1.22 6.24 7.13
CA ALA A 13 0.08 5.75 7.90
C ALA A 13 -1.20 5.73 7.04
N ASN A 14 -1.50 6.81 6.31
CA ASN A 14 -2.68 6.86 5.44
C ASN A 14 -2.63 5.79 4.35
N ILE A 15 -1.46 5.55 3.76
CA ILE A 15 -1.31 4.50 2.75
C ILE A 15 -1.50 3.13 3.40
N LYS A 16 -0.87 2.84 4.53
CA LYS A 16 -1.04 1.57 5.25
C LYS A 16 -2.51 1.25 5.53
N ASP A 17 -3.30 2.24 5.95
CA ASP A 17 -4.75 2.06 6.16
C ASP A 17 -5.49 1.71 4.87
N ILE A 18 -5.20 2.41 3.76
CA ILE A 18 -5.78 2.11 2.44
C ILE A 18 -5.42 0.68 2.00
N LEU A 19 -4.16 0.30 2.19
CA LEU A 19 -3.66 -1.02 1.81
C LEU A 19 -4.28 -2.12 2.67
N ASN A 20 -4.40 -1.93 3.99
CA ASN A 20 -5.09 -2.87 4.86
C ASN A 20 -6.53 -3.13 4.40
N ARG A 21 -7.28 -2.07 4.07
CA ARG A 21 -8.64 -2.21 3.51
C ARG A 21 -8.66 -2.97 2.18
N ALA A 22 -7.65 -2.78 1.33
CA ALA A 22 -7.53 -3.52 0.08
C ALA A 22 -7.23 -5.01 0.32
N GLY A 23 -6.37 -5.30 1.30
CA GLY A 23 -6.16 -6.65 1.79
C GLY A 23 -7.46 -7.26 2.33
N ASP A 24 -8.24 -6.53 3.13
CA ASP A 24 -9.46 -7.08 3.75
C ASP A 24 -10.51 -7.45 2.69
N ARG A 25 -10.55 -6.69 1.59
CA ARG A 25 -11.41 -6.98 0.43
C ARG A 25 -10.98 -8.22 -0.37
N SER A 26 -9.79 -8.75 -0.14
CA SER A 26 -9.38 -10.05 -0.71
C SER A 26 -10.01 -11.24 0.00
N SER A 27 -10.75 -11.02 1.08
CA SER A 27 -11.32 -12.06 1.96
C SER A 27 -10.27 -12.89 2.73
N PHE A 28 -9.00 -12.50 2.66
CA PHE A 28 -7.91 -13.12 3.42
C PHE A 28 -7.43 -12.22 4.55
N ALA A 29 -7.32 -12.81 5.74
CA ALA A 29 -6.67 -12.20 6.90
C ALA A 29 -5.22 -12.68 6.99
N PHE A 30 -4.34 -11.81 7.47
CA PHE A 30 -3.00 -12.26 7.85
C PHE A 30 -3.09 -13.10 9.12
N ASP A 31 -2.56 -14.31 9.05
CA ASP A 31 -2.46 -15.22 10.19
C ASP A 31 -1.12 -15.94 10.16
N LYS A 32 -0.38 -15.89 11.27
CA LYS A 32 0.94 -16.52 11.42
C LYS A 32 0.86 -18.05 11.28
N PHE A 33 -0.27 -18.64 11.65
CA PHE A 33 -0.53 -20.08 11.54
C PHE A 33 -1.50 -20.39 10.40
N GLY A 34 -1.93 -19.37 9.68
CA GLY A 34 -2.81 -19.50 8.53
C GLY A 34 -2.10 -20.12 7.34
N PRO A 35 -2.86 -20.57 6.33
CA PRO A 35 -2.29 -21.16 5.15
C PRO A 35 -1.48 -20.12 4.35
N TYR A 36 -0.33 -20.53 3.82
CA TYR A 36 0.58 -19.70 3.02
C TYR A 36 -0.16 -18.89 1.94
N PHE A 37 -1.07 -19.54 1.20
CA PHE A 37 -1.78 -18.90 0.09
C PHE A 37 -2.67 -17.74 0.54
N ALA A 38 -3.26 -17.78 1.74
CA ALA A 38 -4.13 -16.71 2.23
C ALA A 38 -3.31 -15.45 2.54
N ASN A 39 -2.18 -15.62 3.23
CA ASN A 39 -1.24 -14.53 3.50
C ASN A 39 -0.68 -13.94 2.19
N ALA A 40 -0.33 -14.81 1.24
CA ALA A 40 0.21 -14.41 -0.06
C ALA A 40 -0.82 -13.62 -0.90
N GLU A 41 -2.06 -14.10 -0.99
CA GLU A 41 -3.12 -13.40 -1.74
C GLU A 41 -3.50 -12.07 -1.09
N ARG A 42 -3.50 -11.99 0.26
CA ARG A 42 -3.68 -10.72 0.95
C ARG A 42 -2.58 -9.73 0.60
N LEU A 43 -1.30 -10.12 0.73
CA LEU A 43 -0.17 -9.24 0.44
C LEU A 43 -0.16 -8.80 -1.04
N LYS A 44 -0.53 -9.69 -1.96
CA LYS A 44 -0.71 -9.39 -3.38
C LYS A 44 -1.79 -8.35 -3.61
N ALA A 45 -2.96 -8.46 -2.97
CA ALA A 45 -4.01 -7.45 -3.07
C ALA A 45 -3.53 -6.07 -2.59
N MET A 46 -2.76 -6.03 -1.50
CA MET A 46 -2.14 -4.80 -1.00
C MET A 46 -1.14 -4.22 -2.01
N LYS A 47 -0.20 -5.03 -2.53
CA LYS A 47 0.80 -4.60 -3.53
C LYS A 47 0.14 -4.06 -4.80
N ASN A 48 -0.89 -4.75 -5.31
CA ASN A 48 -1.65 -4.31 -6.48
C ASN A 48 -2.32 -2.95 -6.25
N LYS A 49 -2.92 -2.74 -5.07
CA LYS A 49 -3.51 -1.44 -4.74
C LYS A 49 -2.46 -0.33 -4.67
N PHE A 50 -1.28 -0.62 -4.13
CA PHE A 50 -0.20 0.36 -4.05
C PHE A 50 0.33 0.73 -5.43
N ALA A 51 0.54 -0.25 -6.32
CA ALA A 51 0.93 -0.01 -7.71
C ALA A 51 -0.08 0.91 -8.43
N LEU A 52 -1.38 0.62 -8.29
CA LEU A 52 -2.44 1.46 -8.85
C LEU A 52 -2.42 2.90 -8.29
N MET A 53 -2.08 3.08 -7.01
CA MET A 53 -1.96 4.43 -6.44
C MET A 53 -0.80 5.22 -7.06
N LEU A 54 0.33 4.57 -7.33
CA LEU A 54 1.49 5.19 -7.98
C LEU A 54 1.19 5.55 -9.44
N GLU A 55 0.52 4.64 -10.16
CA GLU A 55 0.06 4.86 -11.54
C GLU A 55 -0.88 6.07 -11.62
N ASN A 56 -1.88 6.15 -10.74
CA ASN A 56 -2.81 7.28 -10.68
C ASN A 56 -2.12 8.62 -10.36
N ASP A 57 -1.09 8.62 -9.51
CA ASP A 57 -0.32 9.82 -9.21
C ASP A 57 0.52 10.26 -10.43
N ALA A 58 1.12 9.30 -11.15
CA ALA A 58 1.86 9.55 -12.38
C ALA A 58 0.96 10.09 -13.50
N GLU A 59 -0.18 9.44 -13.76
CA GLU A 59 -1.16 9.86 -14.77
C GLU A 59 -1.69 11.27 -14.51
N ARG A 60 -1.98 11.60 -13.25
CA ARG A 60 -2.48 12.92 -12.86
C ARG A 60 -1.38 13.97 -12.75
N GLN A 61 -0.11 13.58 -12.93
CA GLN A 61 1.07 14.42 -12.74
C GLN A 61 1.12 15.05 -11.33
N VAL A 62 0.60 14.33 -10.33
CA VAL A 62 0.59 14.77 -8.93
C VAL A 62 1.45 13.83 -8.10
N LYS A 63 2.56 14.34 -7.55
CA LYS A 63 3.47 13.54 -6.70
C LYS A 63 3.01 13.52 -5.23
N ARG A 64 1.83 12.97 -4.93
CA ARG A 64 1.30 12.88 -3.55
C ARG A 64 2.04 11.83 -2.72
N ILE A 65 2.59 10.80 -3.37
CA ILE A 65 3.38 9.76 -2.72
C ILE A 65 4.87 10.01 -2.96
N THR A 66 5.53 10.60 -1.96
CA THR A 66 6.98 10.87 -2.02
C THR A 66 7.80 9.58 -2.06
N GLU A 67 9.01 9.62 -2.63
CA GLU A 67 9.93 8.47 -2.68
C GLU A 67 10.24 7.90 -1.29
N ARG A 68 10.39 8.77 -0.28
CA ARG A 68 10.56 8.35 1.11
C ARG A 68 9.37 7.54 1.61
N THR A 69 8.15 7.99 1.30
CA THR A 69 6.92 7.26 1.63
C THR A 69 6.88 5.92 0.88
N GLN A 70 7.23 5.89 -0.41
CA GLN A 70 7.28 4.65 -1.20
C GLN A 70 8.23 3.64 -0.58
N LYS A 71 9.45 4.07 -0.21
CA LYS A 71 10.41 3.21 0.48
C LYS A 71 9.84 2.66 1.78
N SER A 72 9.21 3.49 2.60
CA SER A 72 8.61 3.05 3.87
C SER A 72 7.51 2.01 3.68
N ILE A 73 6.73 2.09 2.60
CA ILE A 73 5.69 1.10 2.26
C ILE A 73 6.32 -0.19 1.74
N ASN A 74 7.36 -0.12 0.91
CA ASN A 74 8.08 -1.29 0.44
C ASN A 74 8.77 -2.04 1.58
N ASP A 75 9.43 -1.34 2.51
CA ASP A 75 10.03 -1.93 3.70
C ASP A 75 8.95 -2.64 4.55
N TRP A 76 7.75 -2.05 4.64
CA TRP A 76 6.62 -2.66 5.35
C TRP A 76 6.10 -3.93 4.65
N PHE A 77 6.06 -3.97 3.32
CA PHE A 77 5.73 -5.20 2.59
C PHE A 77 6.74 -6.31 2.85
N SER A 78 8.04 -6.01 2.88
CA SER A 78 9.08 -6.98 3.22
C SER A 78 8.91 -7.50 4.65
N PHE A 79 8.61 -6.61 5.60
CA PHE A 79 8.31 -7.02 6.98
C PHE A 79 7.09 -7.95 7.07
N LEU A 80 6.02 -7.67 6.33
CA LEU A 80 4.84 -8.55 6.29
C LEU A 80 5.17 -9.91 5.67
N ALA A 81 5.95 -9.91 4.59
CA ALA A 81 6.42 -11.12 3.92
C ALA A 81 7.21 -12.02 4.89
N GLU A 82 8.19 -11.45 5.58
CA GLU A 82 8.98 -12.16 6.60
C GLU A 82 8.11 -12.65 7.77
N ARG A 83 7.25 -11.79 8.32
CA ARG A 83 6.41 -12.11 9.48
C ARG A 83 5.43 -13.26 9.21
N TYR A 84 4.93 -13.36 7.98
CA TYR A 84 3.93 -14.35 7.57
C TYR A 84 4.49 -15.47 6.68
N GLY A 85 5.81 -15.50 6.45
CA GLY A 85 6.51 -16.55 5.72
C GLY A 85 6.11 -16.65 4.25
N ILE A 86 5.89 -15.52 3.57
CA ILE A 86 5.45 -15.43 2.17
C ILE A 86 6.43 -14.73 1.24
#